data_AF-A0A925IA12-F1
#
_entry.id   AF-A0A925IA12-F1
#
_cell.length_a   1.000
_cell.length_b   1.000
_cell.length_c   1.000
_cell.angle_alpha   90.00
_cell.angle_beta   90.00
_cell.angle_gamma   90.00
#
_symmetry.space_group_name_H-M   'P 1'
#
loop_
_entity.id
_entity.type
_entity.pdbx_description
1 polymer ?
#
loop_
_entity_poly.entity_id
_entity_poly.type
_entity_poly.pdbx_seq_one_letter_code
_entity_poly.pdbx_strand_id
1 'polypeptide(L)'
;MFHENILVILSLLFAVSMLYMISQKIKISYPILLVLAGLAIGFIPGMPNVELDPEIVFLIFLPPLLYAAAWNTSWKDFWENRRPISLLAFGLVIFTSTGVAF
;
A
#
# COMPACT_ATOMS: atom_id res chain seq x y z
N MET A 1 -13.72 27.79 -1.82
CA MET A 1 -12.82 26.94 -2.62
C MET A 1 -11.51 26.54 -1.94
N PHE A 2 -10.50 27.42 -1.74
CA PHE A 2 -9.24 27.00 -1.09
C PHE A 2 -9.39 26.52 0.37
N HIS A 3 -10.23 27.19 1.18
CA HIS A 3 -10.48 26.78 2.56
C HIS A 3 -11.21 25.44 2.69
N GLU A 4 -12.15 25.14 1.78
CA GLU A 4 -12.86 23.85 1.78
C GLU A 4 -11.94 22.69 1.41
N ASN A 5 -11.05 22.88 0.43
CA ASN A 5 -10.06 21.85 0.06
C ASN A 5 -9.08 21.57 1.19
N ILE A 6 -8.65 22.60 1.93
CA ILE A 6 -7.77 22.44 3.10
C ILE A 6 -8.49 21.63 4.19
N LEU A 7 -9.76 21.93 4.48
CA LEU A 7 -10.54 21.19 5.46
C LEU A 7 -10.70 19.71 5.06
N VAL A 8 -10.95 19.42 3.78
CA VAL A 8 -11.04 18.03 3.28
C VAL A 8 -9.70 17.31 3.44
N ILE A 9 -8.60 17.90 2.99
CA ILE A 9 -7.26 17.31 3.12
C ILE A 9 -6.90 17.08 4.60
N LEU A 10 -7.17 18.04 5.48
CA LEU A 10 -6.95 17.90 6.92
C LEU A 10 -7.81 16.80 7.51
N SER A 11 -9.08 16.68 7.09
CA SER A 11 -9.98 15.62 7.56
C SER A 11 -9.50 14.23 7.12
N LEU A 12 -9.00 14.10 5.89
CA LEU A 12 -8.41 12.86 5.38
C LEU A 12 -7.10 12.51 6.12
N LEU A 13 -6.21 13.49 6.30
CA LEU A 13 -4.97 13.28 7.07
C LEU A 13 -5.27 12.86 8.52
N PHE A 14 -6.27 13.49 9.14
CA PHE A 14 -6.74 13.13 10.47
C PHE A 14 -7.27 11.70 10.51
N ALA A 15 -8.12 11.32 9.55
CA ALA A 15 -8.67 9.97 9.45
C ALA A 15 -7.57 8.92 9.26
N VAL A 16 -6.62 9.15 8.33
CA VAL A 16 -5.48 8.24 8.10
C VAL A 16 -4.60 8.13 9.35
N SER A 17 -4.32 9.23 10.03
CA SER A 17 -3.54 9.23 11.27
C SER A 17 -4.25 8.46 12.40
N MET A 18 -5.57 8.65 12.53
CA MET A 18 -6.41 7.93 13.49
C MET A 18 -6.38 6.42 13.21
N LEU A 19 -6.56 6.02 11.94
CA LEU A 19 -6.49 4.62 11.52
C LEU A 19 -5.11 4.01 11.79
N TYR A 20 -4.03 4.74 11.51
CA TYR A 20 -2.67 4.31 11.84
C TYR A 20 -2.49 4.07 13.34
N MET A 21 -2.94 5.00 14.19
CA MET A 21 -2.87 4.82 15.65
C MET A 21 -3.68 3.61 16.13
N ILE A 22 -4.87 3.40 15.59
CA ILE A 22 -5.69 2.23 15.90
C ILE A 22 -4.96 0.95 15.47
N SER A 23 -4.37 0.95 14.27
CA SER A 23 -3.59 -0.16 13.73
C SER A 23 -2.50 -0.62 14.69
N GLN A 24 -1.77 0.33 15.26
CA GLN A 24 -0.70 0.05 16.21
C GLN A 24 -1.23 -0.49 17.54
N LYS A 25 -2.40 -0.03 18.01
CA LYS A 25 -3.05 -0.57 19.22
C LYS A 25 -3.53 -2.00 19.05
N ILE A 26 -4.14 -2.31 17.90
CA ILE A 26 -4.69 -3.65 17.62
C ILE A 26 -3.66 -4.60 16.99
N LYS A 27 -2.43 -4.14 16.74
CA LYS A 27 -1.33 -4.90 16.13
C LYS A 27 -1.67 -5.49 14.75
N ILE A 28 -2.51 -4.79 13.99
CA ILE A 28 -2.81 -5.13 12.59
C ILE A 28 -1.97 -4.21 11.68
N SER A 29 -1.65 -4.66 10.48
CA SER A 29 -0.93 -3.85 9.50
C SER A 29 -1.80 -2.68 9.01
N TYR A 30 -1.24 -1.47 9.00
CA TYR A 30 -1.97 -0.25 8.62
C TYR A 30 -2.65 -0.31 7.24
N PRO A 31 -2.08 -0.96 6.19
CA PRO A 31 -2.71 -1.03 4.89
C PRO A 31 -4.05 -1.79 4.94
N ILE A 32 -4.17 -2.79 5.83
CA ILE A 32 -5.41 -3.57 5.97
C ILE A 32 -6.54 -2.65 6.46
N LEU A 33 -6.28 -1.83 7.48
CA LEU A 33 -7.29 -0.89 7.97
C LEU A 33 -7.63 0.20 6.95
N LEU A 34 -6.64 0.70 6.20
CA LEU A 34 -6.89 1.68 5.13
C LEU A 34 -7.76 1.10 4.02
N VAL A 35 -7.51 -0.14 3.60
CA VAL A 35 -8.33 -0.82 2.58
C VAL A 35 -9.74 -1.04 3.08
N LEU A 36 -9.92 -1.51 4.33
CA LEU A 36 -11.25 -1.70 4.92
C LEU A 36 -12.02 -0.38 5.08
N ALA A 37 -11.35 0.69 5.50
CA ALA A 37 -11.95 2.01 5.60
C ALA A 37 -12.35 2.56 4.23
N GLY A 38 -11.47 2.46 3.23
CA GLY A 38 -11.76 2.85 1.85
C GLY A 38 -12.93 2.05 1.26
N LEU A 39 -12.96 0.73 1.50
CA LEU A 39 -14.06 -0.14 1.10
C LEU A 39 -15.38 0.28 1.77
N ALA A 40 -15.38 0.56 3.07
CA ALA A 40 -16.55 1.02 3.80
C ALA A 40 -17.08 2.35 3.27
N ILE A 41 -16.18 3.29 2.94
CA ILE A 41 -16.53 4.58 2.33
C ILE A 41 -17.11 4.38 0.93
N GLY A 42 -16.59 3.43 0.15
CA GLY A 42 -17.10 3.10 -1.19
C GLY A 42 -18.54 2.59 -1.23
N PHE A 43 -19.08 2.09 -0.12
CA PHE A 43 -20.49 1.72 -0.01
C PHE A 43 -21.44 2.91 0.22
N ILE A 44 -20.91 4.13 0.41
CA ILE A 44 -21.72 5.32 0.64
C ILE A 44 -22.34 5.78 -0.70
N PRO A 45 -23.68 5.81 -0.83
CA PRO A 45 -24.33 6.23 -2.07
C PRO A 45 -24.07 7.71 -2.35
N GLY A 46 -23.68 8.03 -3.59
CA GLY A 46 -23.33 9.39 -4.02
C GLY A 46 -21.85 9.74 -3.90
N MET A 47 -20.99 8.79 -3.48
CA MET A 47 -19.54 8.99 -3.54
C MET A 47 -19.08 9.05 -5.02
N PRO A 48 -18.27 10.05 -5.41
CA PRO A 48 -17.68 10.08 -6.74
C PRO A 48 -16.75 8.89 -6.95
N ASN A 49 -16.86 8.23 -8.11
CA ASN A 49 -15.89 7.21 -8.51
C ASN A 49 -14.54 7.88 -8.78
N VAL A 50 -13.62 7.72 -7.82
CA VAL A 50 -12.24 8.15 -7.97
C VAL A 50 -11.45 6.99 -8.55
N GLU A 51 -11.26 7.00 -9.86
CA GLU A 51 -10.34 6.08 -10.52
C GLU A 51 -8.93 6.68 -10.47
N LEU A 52 -8.01 5.94 -9.87
CA LEU A 52 -6.59 6.30 -9.90
C LEU A 52 -5.98 5.76 -11.18
N ASP A 53 -5.34 6.65 -11.95
CA ASP A 53 -4.57 6.26 -13.11
C ASP A 53 -3.41 5.33 -12.68
N PRO A 54 -3.34 4.09 -13.19
CA PRO A 54 -2.27 3.16 -12.87
C PRO A 54 -0.88 3.73 -13.16
N GLU A 55 -0.72 4.54 -14.21
CA GLU A 55 0.56 5.13 -14.58
C GLU A 55 1.07 6.09 -13.51
N ILE A 56 0.16 6.88 -12.92
CA ILE A 56 0.47 7.76 -11.78
C ILE A 56 0.89 6.93 -10.56
N VAL A 57 0.20 5.82 -10.28
CA VAL A 57 0.55 4.94 -9.16
C VAL A 57 1.96 4.36 -9.34
N PHE A 58 2.26 3.84 -10.54
CA PHE A 58 3.56 3.25 -10.84
C PHE A 58 4.71 4.25 -10.86
N LEU A 59 4.48 5.49 -11.30
CA LEU A 59 5.54 6.50 -11.38
C LEU A 59 5.76 7.24 -10.07
N ILE A 60 4.69 7.54 -9.31
CA ILE A 60 4.79 8.41 -8.14
C ILE A 60 4.87 7.61 -6.84
N PHE A 61 4.07 6.55 -6.69
CA PHE A 61 3.97 5.84 -5.42
C PHE A 61 4.94 4.65 -5.34
N LEU A 62 5.06 3.89 -6.42
CA LEU A 62 5.87 2.67 -6.43
C LEU A 62 7.36 2.94 -6.15
N PRO A 63 8.04 3.95 -6.75
CA PRO A 63 9.46 4.16 -6.52
C PRO A 63 9.80 4.55 -5.08
N PRO A 64 9.10 5.50 -4.42
CA PRO A 64 9.31 5.78 -3.00
C PRO A 64 9.03 4.57 -2.10
N LEU A 65 8.00 3.78 -2.40
CA LEU A 65 7.68 2.57 -1.62
C LEU A 65 8.77 1.51 -1.75
N LEU A 66 9.24 1.24 -2.97
CA LEU A 66 10.36 0.33 -3.20
C LEU A 66 11.64 0.83 -2.56
N TYR A 67 11.94 2.12 -2.67
CA TYR A 67 13.11 2.71 -2.04
C TYR A 67 13.08 2.55 -0.51
N ALA A 68 11.95 2.86 0.12
CA ALA A 68 11.77 2.67 1.56
C ALA A 68 11.93 1.19 1.97
N ALA A 69 11.38 0.26 1.19
CA ALA A 69 11.53 -1.18 1.46
C ALA A 69 12.98 -1.64 1.30
N ALA A 70 13.66 -1.22 0.24
CA ALA A 70 15.07 -1.52 -0.01
C ALA A 70 15.97 -0.92 1.08
N TRP A 71 15.70 0.30 1.53
CA TRP A 71 16.45 0.98 2.58
C TRP A 71 16.36 0.26 3.93
N ASN A 72 15.22 -0.35 4.25
CA ASN A 72 15.05 -1.16 5.46
C ASN A 72 15.64 -2.57 5.34
N THR A 73 16.15 -2.96 4.17
CA THR A 73 16.71 -4.30 3.93
C THR A 73 18.23 -4.31 4.12
N SER A 74 18.73 -5.21 4.97
CA SER A 74 20.17 -5.41 5.18
C SER A 74 20.82 -6.08 3.96
N TRP A 75 21.84 -5.42 3.40
CA TRP A 75 22.59 -5.96 2.26
C TRP A 75 23.30 -7.27 2.59
N LYS A 76 23.82 -7.41 3.82
CA LYS A 76 24.52 -8.61 4.27
C LYS A 76 23.57 -9.79 4.34
N ASP A 77 22.42 -9.62 4.99
CA ASP A 77 21.43 -10.68 5.17
C ASP A 77 20.83 -11.11 3.83
N PHE A 78 20.65 -10.17 2.91
CA PHE A 78 20.23 -10.45 1.53
C PHE A 78 21.24 -11.34 0.81
N TRP A 79 22.54 -11.06 0.94
CA TRP A 79 23.58 -11.85 0.29
C TRP A 79 23.72 -13.26 0.87
N GLU A 80 23.63 -13.38 2.20
CA GLU A 80 23.64 -14.68 2.89
C GLU A 80 22.44 -15.55 2.47
N ASN A 81 21.26 -14.93 2.27
CA ASN A 81 20.02 -15.61 1.91
C ASN A 81 19.68 -15.54 0.40
N ARG A 82 20.66 -15.23 -0.47
CA ARG A 82 20.42 -15.01 -1.90
C ARG A 82 19.72 -16.17 -2.62
N ARG A 83 20.01 -17.42 -2.23
CA ARG A 83 19.41 -18.62 -2.84
C ARG A 83 17.91 -18.72 -2.51
N PRO A 84 17.50 -18.76 -1.22
CA PRO A 84 16.09 -18.68 -0.84
C PRO A 84 15.35 -17.48 -1.45
N ILE A 85 15.96 -16.29 -1.37
CA ILE A 85 15.34 -15.06 -1.89
C ILE A 85 15.10 -15.17 -3.39
N SER A 86 16.07 -15.62 -4.18
CA SER A 86 15.91 -15.75 -5.64
C SER A 86 14.85 -16.81 -6.00
N LEU A 87 14.79 -17.91 -5.26
CA LEU A 87 13.79 -18.95 -5.49
C LEU A 87 12.36 -18.45 -5.18
N LEU A 88 12.18 -17.70 -4.10
CA LEU A 88 10.89 -17.09 -3.75
C LEU A 88 10.53 -15.92 -4.68
N ALA A 89 11.50 -15.09 -5.06
CA ALA A 89 11.24 -13.93 -5.92
C ALA A 89 10.92 -14.32 -7.36
N PHE A 90 11.64 -15.28 -7.94
CA PHE A 90 11.43 -15.69 -9.34
C PHE A 90 10.62 -16.97 -9.45
N GLY A 91 11.03 -18.03 -8.75
CA GLY A 91 10.39 -19.34 -8.87
C GLY A 91 8.94 -19.33 -8.40
N LEU A 92 8.69 -18.84 -7.18
CA LEU A 92 7.33 -18.79 -6.64
C LEU A 92 6.44 -17.80 -7.43
N VAL A 93 6.96 -16.64 -7.86
CA VAL A 93 6.18 -15.66 -8.64
C VAL A 93 5.80 -16.21 -10.01
N ILE A 94 6.72 -16.85 -10.74
CA ILE A 94 6.38 -17.50 -12.01
C ILE A 94 5.33 -18.58 -11.78
N PHE A 95 5.49 -19.40 -10.75
CA PHE A 95 4.54 -20.45 -10.42
C PHE A 95 3.14 -19.90 -10.10
N THR A 96 3.03 -18.90 -9.22
CA THR A 96 1.73 -18.33 -8.84
C THR A 96 1.10 -17.52 -9.97
N SER A 97 1.89 -16.72 -10.70
CA SER A 97 1.37 -15.95 -11.83
C SER A 97 0.87 -16.85 -12.94
N THR A 98 1.59 -17.94 -13.25
CA THR A 98 1.15 -18.95 -14.22
C THR A 98 -0.11 -19.65 -13.72
N GLY A 99 -0.14 -20.06 -12.45
CA GLY A 99 -1.29 -20.76 -11.88
C GLY A 99 -2.57 -19.93 -11.76
N VAL A 100 -2.48 -18.60 -11.71
CA VAL A 100 -3.65 -17.70 -11.72
C VAL A 100 -4.04 -17.27 -13.14
N ALA A 101 -3.06 -17.20 -14.05
CA ALA A 101 -3.30 -16.80 -15.44
C ALA A 101 -3.95 -17.92 -16.29
N PHE A 102 -3.84 -19.18 -15.87
CA PHE A 102 -4.52 -20.34 -16.45
C PHE A 102 -5.75 -20.72 -15.64
#